data_AF-A0A6A4K8Q0-F1
#
_entry.id   AF-A0A6A4K8Q0-F1
#
_cell.length_a   1.000
_cell.length_b   1.000
_cell.length_c   1.000
_cell.angle_alpha   90.00
_cell.angle_beta   90.00
_cell.angle_gamma   90.00
#
_symmetry.space_group_name_H-M   'P 1'
#
loop_
_entity.id
_entity.type
_entity.pdbx_description
1 polymer ?
#
loop_
_entity_poly.entity_id
_entity_poly.type
_entity_poly.pdbx_seq_one_letter_code
_entity_poly.pdbx_strand_id
1 'polypeptide(L)'
;MLVLHKVGAGRACAAAITLDSPGANYRTVWALSKHFPNVKTFVRAHDVDHGLNLEKAGATAVVPETLEPSLQLAAAVLAQAKLPMSEIAATINEFRSRHLSELTELCESKGSSLGYGYSRIMTKPKSQPSDSSDDVTEGTLAI
;
A
#
# COMPACT_ATOMS: atom_id res chain seq x y z
N MET A 1 -11.56 19.52 17.45
CA MET A 1 -11.00 19.97 16.15
C MET A 1 -9.63 20.63 16.23
N LEU A 2 -9.24 21.20 17.39
CA LEU A 2 -7.99 21.96 17.59
C LEU A 2 -6.69 21.21 17.25
N VAL A 3 -6.60 19.91 17.51
CA VAL A 3 -5.32 19.16 17.37
C VAL A 3 -4.94 18.99 15.90
N LEU A 4 -5.86 18.57 15.02
CA LEU A 4 -5.57 18.36 13.60
C LEU A 4 -5.17 19.66 12.88
N HIS A 5 -5.80 20.77 13.25
CA HIS A 5 -5.42 22.08 12.72
C HIS A 5 -4.03 22.51 13.21
N LYS A 6 -3.73 22.28 14.50
CA LYS A 6 -2.42 22.62 15.10
C LYS A 6 -1.26 21.80 14.51
N VAL A 7 -1.49 20.54 14.14
CA VAL A 7 -0.48 19.72 13.45
C VAL A 7 -0.37 20.05 11.95
N GLY A 8 -1.12 21.06 11.47
CA GLY A 8 -1.01 21.53 10.10
C GLY A 8 -1.69 20.63 9.07
N ALA A 9 -2.72 19.86 9.46
CA ALA A 9 -3.42 18.95 8.55
C ALA A 9 -3.91 19.66 7.28
N GLY A 10 -4.34 20.93 7.35
CA GLY A 10 -4.76 21.70 6.18
C GLY A 10 -3.68 21.96 5.13
N ARG A 11 -2.40 21.76 5.46
CA ARG A 11 -1.25 21.92 4.55
C ARG A 11 -0.53 20.60 4.25
N ALA A 12 -0.98 19.50 4.86
CA ALA A 12 -0.34 18.20 4.71
C ALA A 12 -0.70 17.57 3.36
N CYS A 13 0.24 16.87 2.72
CA CYS A 13 -0.04 16.07 1.52
C CYS A 13 -0.64 14.70 1.87
N ALA A 14 -0.29 14.16 3.03
CA ALA A 14 -0.75 12.87 3.50
C ALA A 14 -0.72 12.78 5.04
N ALA A 15 -1.47 11.83 5.60
CA ALA A 15 -1.49 11.47 7.00
C ALA A 15 -1.38 9.95 7.16
N ALA A 16 -0.37 9.49 7.90
CA ALA A 16 -0.25 8.10 8.35
C ALA A 16 -0.91 7.96 9.73
N ILE A 17 -1.81 6.99 9.88
CA ILE A 17 -2.64 6.82 11.07
C ILE A 17 -2.40 5.41 11.61
N THR A 18 -1.77 5.33 12.78
CA THR A 18 -1.29 4.07 13.36
C THR A 18 -1.74 3.90 14.82
N LEU A 19 -2.94 4.37 15.15
CA LEU A 19 -3.48 4.35 16.51
C LEU A 19 -3.93 2.93 16.92
N ASP A 20 -3.63 2.54 18.15
CA ASP A 20 -3.93 1.19 18.68
C ASP A 20 -5.40 0.96 19.04
N SER A 21 -6.20 2.03 19.14
CA SER A 21 -7.63 1.92 19.42
C SER A 21 -8.42 2.00 18.12
N PRO A 22 -9.23 0.98 17.75
CA PRO A 22 -10.06 1.02 16.56
C PRO A 22 -10.98 2.25 16.49
N GLY A 23 -11.57 2.63 17.63
CA GLY A 23 -12.42 3.80 17.72
C GLY A 23 -11.66 5.13 17.52
N ALA A 24 -10.43 5.24 18.04
CA ALA A 24 -9.61 6.43 17.81
C ALA A 24 -9.13 6.51 16.36
N ASN A 25 -8.80 5.36 15.77
CA ASN A 25 -8.36 5.22 14.39
C ASN A 25 -9.46 5.68 13.43
N TYR A 26 -10.67 5.12 13.56
CA TYR A 26 -11.85 5.52 12.79
C TYR A 26 -12.18 7.01 12.92
N ARG A 27 -12.25 7.56 14.14
CA ARG A 27 -12.57 8.98 14.35
C ARG A 27 -11.55 9.91 13.71
N THR A 28 -10.27 9.53 13.71
CA THR A 28 -9.19 10.30 13.08
C THR A 28 -9.35 10.32 11.57
N VAL A 29 -9.55 9.16 10.95
CA VAL A 29 -9.78 9.04 9.51
C VAL A 29 -11.02 9.84 9.08
N TRP A 30 -12.14 9.65 9.79
CA TRP A 30 -13.38 10.36 9.49
C TRP A 30 -13.23 11.87 9.61
N ALA A 31 -12.56 12.36 10.66
CA ALA A 31 -12.31 13.78 10.84
C ALA A 31 -11.40 14.37 9.75
N LEU A 32 -10.35 13.64 9.34
CA LEU A 32 -9.47 14.05 8.24
C LEU A 32 -10.24 14.10 6.91
N SER A 33 -10.98 13.05 6.60
CA SER A 33 -11.80 12.96 5.39
C SER A 33 -12.83 14.10 5.31
N LYS A 34 -13.51 14.40 6.43
CA LYS A 34 -14.55 15.44 6.48
C LYS A 34 -14.03 16.86 6.43
N HIS A 35 -12.93 17.15 7.12
CA HIS A 35 -12.46 18.52 7.32
C HIS A 35 -11.25 18.91 6.47
N PHE A 36 -10.52 17.91 5.97
CA PHE A 36 -9.29 18.10 5.19
C PHE A 36 -9.28 17.15 3.98
N PRO A 37 -10.23 17.31 3.02
CA PRO A 37 -10.41 16.37 1.90
C PRO A 37 -9.18 16.28 0.97
N ASN A 38 -8.29 17.27 1.03
CA ASN A 38 -7.03 17.28 0.28
C ASN A 38 -5.96 16.33 0.85
N VAL A 39 -6.10 15.91 2.11
CA VAL A 39 -5.13 15.07 2.80
C VAL A 39 -5.43 13.60 2.54
N LYS A 40 -4.48 12.89 1.91
CA LYS A 40 -4.60 11.44 1.71
C LYS A 40 -4.28 10.69 3.00
N THR A 41 -5.12 9.73 3.37
CA THR A 41 -5.05 9.02 4.65
C THR A 41 -4.60 7.57 4.45
N PHE A 42 -3.49 7.20 5.09
CA PHE A 42 -2.90 5.87 5.06
C PHE A 42 -3.00 5.26 6.44
N VAL A 43 -3.67 4.12 6.58
CA VAL A 43 -4.13 3.65 7.89
C VAL A 43 -3.63 2.24 8.18
N ARG A 44 -3.08 2.03 9.37
CA ARG A 44 -2.86 0.68 9.91
C ARG A 44 -4.17 0.15 10.47
N ALA A 45 -4.64 -0.98 9.95
CA ALA A 45 -5.76 -1.73 10.48
C ALA A 45 -5.28 -2.93 11.30
N HIS A 46 -6.08 -3.34 12.27
CA HIS A 46 -5.82 -4.53 13.09
C HIS A 46 -6.13 -5.81 12.29
N ASP A 47 -7.24 -5.78 11.56
CA ASP A 47 -7.76 -6.88 10.77
C ASP A 47 -8.52 -6.34 9.54
N VAL A 48 -9.04 -7.27 8.73
CA VAL A 48 -9.76 -6.98 7.49
C VAL A 48 -11.06 -6.22 7.75
N ASP A 49 -11.84 -6.61 8.77
CA ASP A 49 -13.13 -5.99 9.07
C ASP A 49 -12.97 -4.54 9.56
N HIS A 50 -11.98 -4.30 10.40
CA HIS A 50 -11.57 -2.97 10.82
C HIS A 50 -11.11 -2.15 9.60
N GLY A 51 -10.36 -2.76 8.68
CA GLY A 51 -9.93 -2.09 7.46
C GLY A 51 -11.10 -1.63 6.57
N LEU A 52 -12.11 -2.49 6.38
CA LEU A 52 -13.32 -2.13 5.64
C LEU A 52 -14.08 -0.96 6.28
N ASN A 53 -14.08 -0.87 7.61
CA ASN A 53 -14.70 0.25 8.32
C ASN A 53 -13.90 1.56 8.15
N LEU A 54 -12.58 1.48 8.09
CA LEU A 54 -11.70 2.64 7.87
C LEU A 54 -11.84 3.17 6.44
N GLU A 55 -12.01 2.31 5.45
CA GLU A 55 -12.33 2.72 4.09
C GLU A 55 -13.66 3.47 4.02
N LYS A 56 -14.71 2.96 4.67
CA LYS A 56 -15.99 3.67 4.79
C LYS A 56 -15.87 5.03 5.49
N ALA A 57 -14.89 5.19 6.37
CA ALA A 57 -14.58 6.48 6.99
C ALA A 57 -13.86 7.46 6.04
N GLY A 58 -13.42 7.00 4.86
CA GLY A 58 -12.69 7.77 3.86
C GLY A 58 -11.17 7.58 3.91
N ALA A 59 -10.69 6.42 4.37
CA ALA A 59 -9.27 6.06 4.24
C ALA A 59 -8.88 5.98 2.75
N THR A 60 -7.75 6.56 2.37
CA THR A 60 -7.22 6.43 1.00
C THR A 60 -6.60 5.06 0.77
N ALA A 61 -5.92 4.53 1.78
CA ALA A 61 -5.35 3.19 1.76
C ALA A 61 -5.31 2.64 3.18
N VAL A 62 -5.58 1.35 3.30
CA VAL A 62 -5.49 0.60 4.55
C VAL A 62 -4.47 -0.52 4.40
N VAL A 63 -3.74 -0.82 5.47
CA VAL A 63 -2.79 -1.93 5.54
C VAL A 63 -3.04 -2.72 6.83
N PRO A 64 -3.21 -4.05 6.80
CA PRO A 64 -3.41 -4.84 8.00
C PRO A 64 -2.06 -5.07 8.67
N GLU A 65 -1.97 -4.84 9.98
CA GLU A 65 -0.72 -4.96 10.72
C GLU A 65 -0.25 -6.40 10.90
N THR A 66 -1.17 -7.36 10.86
CA THR A 66 -0.92 -8.77 11.14
C THR A 66 -0.41 -9.53 9.92
N LEU A 67 -0.55 -8.97 8.71
CA LEU A 67 -0.21 -9.66 7.46
C LEU A 67 1.29 -9.96 7.37
N GLU A 68 2.13 -8.91 7.40
CA GLU A 68 3.57 -9.07 7.19
C GLU A 68 4.27 -9.86 8.32
N PRO A 69 3.96 -9.64 9.62
CA PRO A 69 4.49 -10.48 10.69
C PRO A 69 4.11 -11.96 10.53
N SER A 70 2.88 -12.26 10.08
CA SER A 70 2.45 -13.63 9.83
C SER A 70 3.19 -14.26 8.65
N LEU A 71 3.46 -13.49 7.59
CA LEU A 71 4.27 -13.94 6.45
C LEU A 71 5.72 -14.20 6.83
N GLN A 72 6.31 -13.35 7.67
CA GLN A 72 7.65 -13.56 8.21
C GLN A 72 7.73 -14.82 9.06
N LEU A 73 6.71 -15.07 9.90
CA LEU A 73 6.61 -16.30 10.67
C LEU A 73 6.48 -17.54 9.76
N ALA A 74 5.63 -17.48 8.74
CA ALA A 74 5.47 -18.56 7.78
C ALA A 74 6.80 -18.84 7.04
N ALA A 75 7.51 -17.80 6.60
CA ALA A 75 8.82 -17.94 5.96
C ALA A 75 9.84 -18.63 6.89
N ALA A 76 9.86 -18.26 8.17
CA ALA A 76 10.73 -18.90 9.16
C ALA A 76 10.39 -20.39 9.36
N VAL A 77 9.09 -20.72 9.42
CA VAL A 77 8.63 -22.12 9.52
C VAL A 77 9.03 -22.93 8.28
N LEU A 78 8.84 -22.38 7.08
CA LEU A 78 9.22 -23.02 5.82
C LEU A 78 10.74 -23.19 5.68
N ALA A 79 11.52 -22.25 6.19
CA ALA A 79 12.97 -22.36 6.23
C ALA A 79 13.42 -23.53 7.13
N GLN A 80 12.75 -23.73 8.28
CA GLN A 80 13.02 -24.88 9.14
C GLN A 80 12.58 -26.22 8.51
N ALA A 81 11.58 -26.20 7.63
CA ALA A 81 11.19 -27.34 6.81
C ALA A 81 12.19 -27.68 5.69
N LYS A 82 13.32 -26.95 5.59
CA LYS A 82 14.39 -27.13 4.60
C LYS A 82 13.97 -26.89 3.15
N LEU A 83 12.95 -26.05 2.94
CA LEU A 83 12.57 -25.62 1.60
C LEU A 83 13.60 -24.63 1.02
N PRO A 84 13.79 -24.59 -0.31
CA PRO A 84 14.67 -23.61 -0.95
C PRO A 84 14.19 -22.18 -0.69
N MET A 85 15.11 -21.27 -0.35
CA MET A 85 14.77 -19.86 -0.09
C MET A 85 14.08 -19.18 -1.29
N SER A 86 14.40 -19.59 -2.52
CA SER A 86 13.73 -19.10 -3.73
C SER A 86 12.25 -19.49 -3.78
N GLU A 87 11.92 -20.72 -3.38
CA GLU A 87 10.53 -21.19 -3.31
C GLU A 87 9.78 -20.50 -2.19
N ILE A 88 10.39 -20.35 -1.01
CA ILE A 88 9.79 -19.63 0.12
C ILE A 88 9.47 -18.19 -0.29
N ALA A 89 10.42 -17.49 -0.92
CA ALA A 89 10.22 -16.12 -1.38
C ALA A 89 9.10 -16.03 -2.43
N ALA A 90 9.06 -16.96 -3.39
CA ALA A 90 8.02 -17.02 -4.41
C ALA A 90 6.63 -17.24 -3.79
N THR A 91 6.48 -18.24 -2.91
CA THR A 91 5.21 -18.55 -2.24
C THR A 91 4.71 -17.40 -1.35
N ILE A 92 5.61 -16.77 -0.58
CA ILE A 92 5.25 -15.62 0.25
C ILE A 92 4.82 -14.43 -0.61
N ASN A 93 5.52 -14.17 -1.73
CA ASN A 93 5.15 -13.10 -2.64
C ASN A 93 3.82 -13.36 -3.35
N GLU A 94 3.57 -14.61 -3.72
CA GLU A 94 2.29 -15.03 -4.31
C GLU A 94 1.16 -14.85 -3.30
N PHE A 95 1.34 -15.27 -2.04
CA PHE A 95 0.33 -15.07 -0.99
C PHE A 95 0.07 -13.60 -0.72
N ARG A 96 1.12 -12.77 -0.63
CA ARG A 96 0.99 -11.33 -0.45
C ARG A 96 0.17 -10.69 -1.58
N SER A 97 0.45 -11.07 -2.82
CA SER A 97 -0.25 -10.56 -3.99
C SER A 97 -1.71 -11.02 -4.03
N ARG A 98 -1.97 -12.30 -3.76
CA ARG A 98 -3.32 -12.89 -3.76
C ARG A 98 -4.21 -12.30 -2.66
N HIS A 99 -3.71 -12.27 -1.42
CA HIS A 99 -4.46 -11.75 -0.28
C HIS A 99 -4.86 -10.29 -0.49
N LEU A 100 -3.99 -9.52 -1.13
CA LEU A 100 -4.26 -8.13 -1.48
C LEU A 100 -5.29 -7.98 -2.61
N SER A 101 -5.26 -8.85 -3.61
CA SER A 101 -6.27 -8.90 -4.67
C SER A 101 -7.64 -9.26 -4.11
N GLU A 102 -7.72 -10.28 -3.24
CA GLU A 102 -8.96 -10.67 -2.55
C GLU A 102 -9.55 -9.52 -1.73
N LEU A 103 -8.69 -8.77 -1.02
CA LEU A 103 -9.12 -7.57 -0.30
C LEU A 103 -9.65 -6.49 -1.25
N THR A 104 -9.01 -6.30 -2.40
CA THR A 104 -9.47 -5.34 -3.42
C THR A 104 -10.85 -5.73 -3.97
N GLU A 105 -11.06 -7.01 -4.29
CA GLU A 105 -12.36 -7.53 -4.76
C GLU A 105 -13.47 -7.44 -3.69
N LEU A 106 -13.13 -7.72 -2.43
CA LEU A 106 -14.04 -7.55 -1.29
C LEU A 106 -14.46 -6.09 -1.09
N CYS A 107 -13.58 -5.14 -1.41
CA CYS A 107 -13.89 -3.72 -1.36
C CYS A 107 -14.79 -3.30 -2.53
N GLU A 108 -14.47 -3.74 -3.76
CA GLU A 108 -15.25 -3.45 -4.97
C GLU A 108 -16.69 -3.98 -4.85
N SER A 109 -16.86 -5.23 -4.40
CA SER A 109 -18.18 -5.84 -4.17
C SER A 109 -19.01 -5.11 -3.10
N LYS A 110 -18.36 -4.44 -2.15
CA LYS A 110 -19.01 -3.64 -1.10
C LYS A 110 -19.17 -2.15 -1.46
N GLY A 111 -18.86 -1.76 -2.71
CA GLY A 111 -19.02 -0.39 -3.22
C GLY A 111 -17.92 0.58 -2.81
N SER A 112 -16.79 0.08 -2.30
CA SER A 112 -15.58 0.84 -2.00
C SER A 112 -14.62 0.74 -3.20
N SER A 113 -14.30 1.86 -3.86
CA SER A 113 -13.33 1.88 -4.98
C SER A 113 -11.91 2.26 -4.56
N LEU A 114 -11.69 2.52 -3.28
CA LEU A 114 -10.39 2.88 -2.72
C LEU A 114 -9.65 1.59 -2.40
N GLY A 115 -9.12 0.96 -3.46
CA GLY A 115 -8.40 -0.30 -3.36
C GLY A 115 -7.32 -0.27 -2.28
N TYR A 116 -7.13 -1.43 -1.65
CA TYR A 116 -6.08 -1.66 -0.67
C TYR A 116 -4.71 -1.22 -1.24
N GLY A 117 -4.18 -0.11 -0.71
CA GLY A 117 -3.19 0.73 -1.39
C GLY A 117 -1.82 0.10 -1.66
N TYR A 118 -1.60 -1.17 -1.36
CA TYR A 118 -0.36 -1.86 -1.67
C TYR A 118 -0.25 -2.20 -3.18
N SER A 119 -1.37 -2.48 -3.87
CA SER A 119 -1.31 -3.02 -5.24
C SER A 119 -0.95 -1.93 -6.26
N ARG A 120 -1.48 -0.72 -6.06
CA ARG A 120 -1.26 0.44 -6.95
C ARG A 120 0.18 0.99 -6.86
N ILE A 121 0.90 0.70 -5.78
CA ILE A 121 2.30 1.14 -5.59
C ILE A 121 3.27 0.16 -6.27
N MET A 122 2.95 -1.14 -6.30
CA MET A 122 3.85 -2.18 -6.82
C MET A 122 3.62 -2.53 -8.30
N THR A 123 2.47 -2.19 -8.88
CA THR A 123 2.15 -2.43 -10.31
C THR A 123 2.72 -1.39 -11.28
N LYS A 124 3.84 -0.72 -10.96
CA LYS A 124 4.63 -0.02 -11.98
C LYS A 124 5.75 -0.95 -12.47
N PRO A 125 5.54 -1.81 -13.48
CA PRO A 125 6.65 -2.30 -14.26
C PRO A 125 7.24 -1.09 -15.00
N LYS A 126 8.52 -0.82 -14.76
CA LYS A 126 9.32 0.07 -15.60
C LYS A 126 9.46 -0.61 -16.97
N SER A 127 8.52 -0.37 -17.89
CA SER A 127 8.78 -0.57 -19.31
C SER A 127 9.63 0.62 -19.79
N GLN A 128 10.95 0.43 -19.79
CA GLN A 128 11.80 1.14 -20.74
C GLN A 128 11.52 0.53 -22.11
N PRO A 129 11.16 1.31 -23.15
CA PRO A 129 11.49 0.91 -24.48
C PRO A 129 12.99 1.16 -24.66
N SER A 130 13.74 0.06 -24.69
CA SER A 130 15.00 -0.03 -25.40
C SER A 130 14.75 0.28 -26.87
N ASP A 131 15.31 1.36 -27.38
CA ASP A 131 15.59 1.47 -28.81
C ASP A 131 17.10 1.63 -28.95
N SER A 132 17.74 0.49 -29.11
CA SER A 132 19.12 0.38 -29.59
C SER A 132 19.10 0.62 -31.10
N SER A 133 19.66 1.74 -31.53
CA SER A 133 20.20 1.88 -32.88
C SER A 133 21.70 2.12 -32.72
N ASP A 134 22.49 1.09 -33.02
CA ASP A 134 23.94 1.15 -33.09
C ASP A 134 24.40 1.94 -34.33
N ASP A 135 25.44 2.77 -34.11
CA ASP A 135 26.53 3.18 -35.01
C ASP A 135 26.18 3.89 -36.35
N VAL A 136 26.88 4.95 -36.80
CA VAL A 136 28.33 5.18 -36.86
C VAL A 136 28.60 6.69 -36.82
N THR A 137 29.65 7.09 -36.10
CA THR A 137 30.24 8.44 -36.15
C THR A 137 31.11 8.59 -37.39
N GLU A 138 30.68 9.43 -38.34
CA GLU A 138 31.53 9.88 -39.45
C GLU A 138 32.11 11.26 -39.10
N GLY A 139 33.40 11.27 -38.79
CA GLY A 139 34.17 12.49 -38.59
C GLY A 139 34.47 13.15 -39.92
N THR A 140 34.01 14.38 -40.08
CA THR A 140 34.44 15.26 -41.18
C THR A 140 35.37 16.33 -40.61
N LEU A 141 36.67 16.13 -40.86
CA LEU A 141 37.63 17.22 -41.02
C LEU A 141 37.14 18.16 -42.13
N ALA A 142 37.12 19.46 -41.88
CA ALA A 142 37.29 20.45 -42.94
C ALA A 142 37.88 21.74 -42.38
N ILE A 143 39.18 21.90 -42.68
CA ILE A 143 39.90 23.12 -43.11
C ILE A 143 39.86 24.33 -42.18
#